data_AF-A0A1Q9P7P3-F1
#
_entry.id   AF-A0A1Q9P7P3-F1
#
_cell.length_a   1.000
_cell.length_b   1.000
_cell.length_c   1.000
_cell.angle_alpha   90.00
_cell.angle_beta   90.00
_cell.angle_gamma   90.00
#
_symmetry.space_group_name_H-M   'P 1'
#
loop_
_entity.id
_entity.type
_entity.pdbx_description
1 polymer ?
#
loop_
_entity_poly.entity_id
_entity_poly.type
_entity_poly.pdbx_seq_one_letter_code
_entity_poly.pdbx_strand_id
1 'polypeptide(L)' 'GTSQARDDGINNIWYNTLTNTGNYWSDWSGSGPYSIDGSAGAEDPYPLSSVPEFTISVAFLLTILVSSLVIIPLIKKRK' A
#
# COMPACT_ATOMS: atom_id res chain seq x y z
N GLY A 1 -6.46 0.94 -20.88
CA GLY A 1 -7.44 1.74 -20.14
C GLY A 1 -6.75 2.94 -19.54
N THR A 2 -7.36 3.60 -18.57
CA THR A 2 -6.62 4.39 -17.59
C THR A 2 -5.73 3.45 -16.80
N SER A 3 -4.45 3.77 -16.61
CA SER A 3 -3.53 2.94 -15.82
C SER A 3 -4.16 2.60 -14.47
N GLN A 4 -4.34 1.31 -14.17
CA GLN A 4 -4.92 0.87 -12.90
C GLN A 4 -3.96 1.14 -11.73
N ALA A 5 -2.67 1.28 -12.02
CA ALA A 5 -1.66 1.56 -11.03
C ALA A 5 -0.40 2.24 -11.64
N ARG A 6 0.56 2.60 -10.78
CA ARG A 6 1.79 3.30 -11.18
C ARG A 6 2.78 2.34 -11.83
N ASP A 7 3.07 2.53 -13.11
CA ASP A 7 4.08 1.75 -13.82
C ASP A 7 5.48 2.36 -13.65
N ASP A 8 6.34 1.74 -12.82
CA ASP A 8 7.76 2.09 -12.69
C ASP A 8 8.66 1.30 -13.67
N GLY A 9 8.06 0.70 -14.71
CA GLY A 9 8.73 -0.07 -15.76
C GLY A 9 8.65 -1.58 -15.55
N ILE A 10 9.78 -2.27 -15.74
CA ILE A 10 9.82 -3.73 -15.58
C ILE A 10 9.91 -4.11 -14.09
N ASN A 11 9.31 -5.25 -13.73
CA ASN A 11 9.34 -5.83 -12.38
C ASN A 11 8.59 -5.03 -11.29
N ASN A 12 7.47 -4.40 -11.63
CA ASN A 12 6.57 -3.85 -10.61
C ASN A 12 6.05 -4.97 -9.71
N ILE A 13 6.15 -4.80 -8.40
CA ILE A 13 5.65 -5.75 -7.42
C ILE A 13 4.33 -5.19 -6.85
N TRP A 14 3.24 -5.87 -7.16
CA TRP A 14 1.88 -5.48 -6.77
C TRP A 14 1.38 -6.12 -5.47
N TYR A 15 2.25 -6.86 -4.80
CA TYR A 15 1.92 -7.63 -3.62
C TYR A 15 3.06 -7.59 -2.60
N ASN A 16 2.73 -7.77 -1.33
CA ASN A 16 3.71 -7.99 -0.29
C ASN A 16 4.27 -9.41 -0.42
N THR A 17 5.57 -9.52 -0.70
CA THR A 17 6.27 -10.80 -0.90
C THR A 17 6.46 -11.61 0.38
N LEU A 18 6.37 -10.98 1.55
CA LEU A 18 6.50 -11.67 2.84
C LEU A 18 5.17 -12.28 3.28
N THR A 19 4.06 -11.59 3.00
CA THR A 19 2.72 -12.02 3.45
C THR A 19 1.89 -12.62 2.32
N ASN A 20 2.38 -12.61 1.08
CA ASN A 20 1.65 -12.99 -0.12
C ASN A 20 0.28 -12.31 -0.17
N THR A 21 0.29 -10.98 -0.06
CA THR A 21 -0.93 -10.16 0.03
C THR A 21 -0.87 -9.04 -0.99
N GLY A 22 -1.81 -9.02 -1.93
CA GLY A 22 -1.91 -8.03 -3.01
C GLY A 22 -2.84 -6.88 -2.69
N ASN A 23 -3.43 -6.32 -3.74
CA ASN A 23 -4.38 -5.21 -3.69
C ASN A 23 -5.82 -5.71 -3.80
N TYR A 24 -6.75 -4.85 -3.39
CA TYR A 24 -8.18 -5.04 -3.66
C TYR A 24 -8.52 -4.50 -5.04
N TRP A 25 -9.27 -5.28 -5.82
CA TRP A 25 -9.77 -4.90 -7.14
C TRP A 25 -11.28 -5.14 -7.18
N SER A 26 -12.06 -4.09 -7.41
CA SER A 26 -13.53 -4.12 -7.28
C SER A 26 -14.23 -5.04 -8.27
N ASP A 27 -13.56 -5.38 -9.37
CA ASP A 27 -14.04 -6.22 -10.47
C ASP A 27 -13.36 -7.61 -10.49
N TRP A 28 -12.53 -7.94 -9.49
CA TRP A 28 -11.95 -9.27 -9.39
C TRP A 28 -13.00 -10.31 -9.02
N SER A 29 -12.97 -11.44 -9.73
CA SER A 29 -13.95 -12.53 -9.59
C SER A 29 -13.80 -13.38 -8.33
N GLY A 30 -12.79 -13.10 -7.50
CA GLY A 30 -12.49 -13.87 -6.29
C GLY A 30 -11.63 -15.12 -6.53
N SER A 31 -11.13 -15.35 -7.74
CA SER A 31 -10.28 -16.50 -8.05
C SER A 31 -9.17 -16.16 -9.05
N GLY A 32 -7.98 -16.72 -8.83
CA GLY A 32 -6.82 -16.52 -9.69
C GLY A 32 -6.17 -15.14 -9.54
N PRO A 33 -5.07 -14.88 -10.29
CA PRO A 33 -4.42 -13.57 -10.32
C PRO A 33 -5.32 -12.52 -10.97
N TYR A 34 -5.05 -11.24 -10.66
CA TYR A 34 -5.70 -10.11 -11.33
C TYR A 34 -4.76 -9.50 -12.37
N SER A 35 -5.21 -9.42 -13.62
CA SER A 35 -4.44 -8.80 -14.72
C SER A 35 -4.50 -7.27 -14.63
N ILE A 36 -3.33 -6.64 -14.70
CA ILE A 36 -3.15 -5.18 -14.65
C ILE A 36 -2.72 -4.74 -16.06
N ASP A 37 -3.20 -3.58 -16.55
CA ASP A 37 -2.72 -3.07 -17.84
C ASP A 37 -1.21 -2.82 -17.74
N GLY A 38 -0.45 -3.27 -18.73
CA GLY A 38 1.01 -3.07 -18.76
C GLY A 38 1.73 -4.12 -19.59
N SER A 39 3.07 -4.03 -19.59
CA SER A 39 3.93 -5.06 -20.22
C SER A 39 3.87 -6.41 -19.47
N ALA A 40 4.40 -7.46 -20.10
CA ALA A 40 4.28 -8.84 -19.62
C ALA A 40 4.68 -9.01 -18.14
N GLY A 41 3.81 -9.63 -17.35
CA GLY A 41 4.00 -9.80 -15.89
C GLY A 41 3.30 -8.73 -15.04
N ALA A 42 2.53 -7.83 -15.64
CA ALA A 42 1.63 -6.92 -14.93
C ALA A 42 0.42 -7.69 -14.37
N GLU A 43 0.65 -8.52 -13.36
CA GLU A 43 -0.42 -9.21 -12.62
C GLU A 43 -0.22 -9.04 -11.11
N ASP A 44 -1.32 -9.02 -10.39
CA ASP A 44 -1.35 -9.22 -8.96
C ASP A 44 -1.66 -10.70 -8.66
N PRO A 45 -0.68 -11.50 -8.20
CA PRO A 45 -0.88 -12.91 -7.92
C PRO A 45 -1.66 -13.19 -6.64
N TYR A 46 -1.85 -12.19 -5.77
CA TYR A 46 -2.55 -12.35 -4.50
C TYR A 46 -3.65 -11.31 -4.27
N PRO A 47 -4.65 -11.18 -5.17
CA PRO A 47 -5.72 -10.20 -5.02
C PRO A 47 -6.49 -10.38 -3.71
N LEU A 48 -6.99 -9.27 -3.18
CA LEU A 48 -7.84 -9.26 -2.00
C LEU A 48 -9.31 -9.30 -2.38
N SER A 49 -10.08 -10.12 -1.68
CA SER A 49 -11.54 -10.22 -1.83
C SER A 49 -12.29 -9.06 -1.18
N SER A 50 -11.62 -8.29 -0.32
CA SER A 50 -12.16 -7.13 0.35
C SER A 50 -11.11 -6.04 0.50
N VAL A 51 -11.56 -4.80 0.67
CA VAL A 51 -10.67 -3.68 0.98
C VAL A 51 -9.90 -4.00 2.27
N PRO A 52 -8.56 -3.94 2.29
CA PRO A 52 -7.80 -4.20 3.50
C PRO A 52 -8.13 -3.16 4.57
N GLU A 53 -8.50 -3.64 5.75
CA GLU A 53 -8.77 -2.78 6.91
C GLU A 53 -7.46 -2.44 7.63
N PHE A 54 -7.21 -1.14 7.82
CA PHE A 54 -6.08 -0.68 8.62
C PHE A 54 -6.55 -0.39 10.05
N THR A 55 -6.08 -1.19 11.00
CA THR A 55 -6.29 -0.90 12.42
C THR A 55 -5.08 -0.12 12.96
N ILE A 56 -5.25 1.18 13.19
CA ILE A 56 -4.22 1.98 13.85
C ILE A 56 -4.39 1.82 15.37
N SER A 57 -3.34 1.36 16.06
CA SER A 57 -3.39 1.26 17.52
C SER A 57 -3.39 2.65 18.15
N VAL A 58 -4.19 2.85 19.21
CA VAL A 58 -4.19 4.10 19.99
C VAL A 58 -2.79 4.40 20.53
N ALA A 59 -2.04 3.36 20.92
CA ALA A 59 -0.65 3.50 21.35
C ALA A 59 0.24 4.11 20.25
N PHE A 60 0.08 3.68 18.99
CA PHE A 60 0.82 4.24 17.86
C PHE A 60 0.44 5.70 17.57
N LEU A 61 -0.83 6.07 17.72
CA LEU A 61 -1.23 7.47 17.60
C LEU A 61 -0.63 8.34 18.72
N LEU A 62 -0.58 7.83 19.94
CA LEU A 62 0.04 8.52 21.08
C LEU A 62 1.54 8.70 20.88
N THR A 63 2.26 7.72 20.31
CA THR A 63 3.71 7.87 20.03
C THR A 63 3.97 8.93 18.96
N ILE A 64 3.15 9.00 17.90
CA ILE A 64 3.25 10.08 16.91
C ILE A 64 2.95 11.43 17.55
N LEU A 65 1.91 11.52 18.39
CA LEU A 65 1.54 12.77 19.05
C LEU A 65 2.66 13.26 19.97
N VAL A 66 3.16 12.42 20.87
CA VAL A 66 4.24 12.78 21.81
C VAL A 66 5.53 13.13 21.07
N SER A 67 5.91 12.38 20.03
CA SER A 67 7.10 12.69 19.24
C SER A 67 6.98 14.03 18.51
N SER A 68 5.79 14.37 18.00
CA SER A 68 5.56 15.67 17.34
C SER A 68 5.74 16.86 18.29
N LEU A 69 5.30 16.72 19.56
CA LEU A 69 5.46 17.75 20.59
C LEU A 69 6.94 18.04 20.92
N VAL A 70 7.83 17.07 20.74
CA VAL A 70 9.27 17.22 20.95
C VAL A 70 9.98 17.73 19.68
N ILE A 71 9.65 17.17 18.53
CA ILE A 71 10.33 17.46 17.26
C ILE A 71 10.00 18.86 16.74
N ILE A 72 8.74 19.31 16.81
CA ILE A 72 8.32 20.62 16.27
C ILE A 72 9.08 21.79 16.93
N PRO A 73 9.22 21.87 18.26
CA PRO A 73 10.03 22.90 18.90
C PRO A 73 11.51 22.84 18.51
N LEU A 74 12.07 21.65 18.35
CA LEU A 74 13.47 21.46 17.95
C LEU A 74 13.73 21.97 16.53
N ILE A 75 12.80 21.74 15.59
CA ILE A 75 12.89 22.29 14.23
C ILE A 75 12.77 23.81 14.25
N LYS A 76 11.85 24.37 15.06
CA LYS A 76 11.69 25.83 15.20
C LYS A 76 12.92 26.51 15.82
N LYS A 77 13.61 25.86 16.77
CA LYS A 77 14.85 26.39 17.39
C LYS A 77 16.05 26.40 16.45
N ARG A 78 16.01 25.64 15.35
CA ARG A 78 17.11 25.53 14.37
C ARG A 78 16.97 26.50 13.19
N LYS A 79 15.84 27.20 13.08
CA LYS A 79 15.63 28.31 12.14
C LYS A 79 15.87 29.63 12.87
#